data_AF-A0A2V8MRR8-F1
#
_entry.id   AF-A0A2V8MRR8-F1
#
_cell.length_a   1.000
_cell.length_b   1.000
_cell.length_c   1.000
_cell.angle_alpha   90.00
_cell.angle_beta   90.00
_cell.angle_gamma   90.00
#
_symmetry.space_group_name_H-M   'P 1'
#
loop_
_entity.id
_entity.type
_entity.pdbx_description
1 polymer ?
#
loop_
_entity_poly.entity_id
_entity_poly.type
_entity_poly.pdbx_seq_one_letter_code
_entity_poly.pdbx_strand_id
1 'polypeptide(L)'
;MPFDFTSPDHCGGTAFVGDALIVFGSVTLIVGVTISIYILKTSWTYQNPQWVILLRDGWVVFPYVCSLFVLLAPAVPVHEALQIYKTKQDVQLENELTAIRKKLEDQTTASVDRRELRDEHDFLQNRRKDLHAMRTWPFSLGADAKYLSVFTVT
;
A
#
# COMPACT_ATOMS: atom_id res chain seq x y z
N MET A 1 10.49 7.85 -9.39
CA MET A 1 11.41 7.05 -8.56
C MET A 1 11.40 5.63 -9.10
N PRO A 2 12.55 4.99 -9.35
CA PRO A 2 12.56 3.56 -9.67
C PRO A 2 12.11 2.77 -8.44
N PHE A 3 11.21 1.80 -8.63
CA PHE A 3 10.85 0.87 -7.56
C PHE A 3 11.98 -0.13 -7.33
N ASP A 4 12.21 -0.48 -6.08
CA ASP A 4 13.24 -1.44 -5.67
C ASP A 4 12.65 -2.46 -4.71
N PHE A 5 12.46 -3.70 -5.17
CA PHE A 5 11.95 -4.79 -4.32
C PHE A 5 12.99 -5.33 -3.32
N THR A 6 14.27 -4.95 -3.46
CA THR A 6 15.32 -5.29 -2.49
C THR A 6 15.39 -4.28 -1.34
N SER A 7 14.59 -3.22 -1.41
CA SER A 7 14.44 -2.25 -0.34
C SER A 7 14.02 -2.95 0.98
N PRO A 8 14.62 -2.57 2.11
CA PRO A 8 14.33 -3.17 3.42
C PRO A 8 12.90 -2.89 3.92
N ASP A 9 12.16 -2.03 3.23
CA ASP A 9 10.78 -1.68 3.56
C ASP A 9 9.74 -2.73 3.10
N HIS A 10 10.17 -3.74 2.33
CA HIS A 10 9.30 -4.76 1.72
C HIS A 10 8.11 -4.17 0.93
N CYS A 11 8.24 -2.92 0.45
CA CYS A 11 7.17 -2.17 -0.22
C CYS A 11 7.72 -1.35 -1.40
N GLY A 12 8.81 -1.80 -2.01
CA GLY A 12 9.32 -1.21 -3.25
C GLY A 12 9.92 0.19 -3.08
N GLY A 13 10.24 0.60 -1.83
CA GLY A 13 10.65 1.96 -1.49
C GLY A 13 9.48 2.93 -1.28
N THR A 14 8.23 2.44 -1.21
CA THR A 14 7.03 3.28 -1.11
C THR A 14 6.42 3.33 0.30
N ALA A 15 7.00 2.64 1.28
CA ALA A 15 6.47 2.64 2.65
C ALA A 15 6.34 4.05 3.24
N PHE A 16 7.30 4.94 2.94
CA PHE A 16 7.24 6.36 3.32
C PHE A 16 5.98 7.06 2.82
N VAL A 17 5.52 6.74 1.59
CA VAL A 17 4.29 7.32 1.04
C VAL A 17 3.10 6.85 1.85
N GLY A 18 3.04 5.56 2.20
CA GLY A 18 2.00 5.02 3.07
C GLY A 18 1.96 5.69 4.45
N ASP A 19 3.12 5.87 5.08
CA ASP A 19 3.23 6.54 6.38
C ASP A 19 2.76 8.00 6.29
N ALA A 20 3.16 8.73 5.24
CA ALA A 20 2.72 10.10 5.01
C ALA A 20 1.20 10.18 4.83
N LEU A 21 0.60 9.29 4.03
CA LEU A 21 -0.84 9.25 3.81
C LEU A 21 -1.63 8.98 5.09
N ILE A 22 -1.09 8.16 5.99
CA ILE A 22 -1.72 7.88 7.29
C ILE A 22 -1.64 9.09 8.21
N VAL A 23 -0.50 9.80 8.22
CA VAL A 23 -0.39 11.07 8.95
C VAL A 23 -1.41 12.09 8.41
N PHE A 24 -1.45 12.31 7.10
CA PHE A 24 -2.43 13.23 6.50
C PHE A 24 -3.88 12.81 6.79
N GLY A 25 -4.21 11.54 6.59
CA GLY A 25 -5.55 11.00 6.88
C GLY A 25 -5.95 11.16 8.34
N SER A 26 -5.03 10.94 9.29
CA SER A 26 -5.29 11.12 10.72
C SER A 26 -5.52 12.58 11.09
N VAL A 27 -4.74 13.52 10.53
CA VAL A 27 -4.95 14.96 10.75
C VAL A 27 -6.31 15.40 10.18
N THR A 28 -6.66 14.97 8.97
CA THR A 28 -7.96 15.27 8.37
C THR A 28 -9.12 14.69 9.21
N LEU A 29 -8.95 13.49 9.76
CA LEU A 29 -9.93 12.87 10.64
C LEU A 29 -10.13 13.67 11.94
N ILE A 30 -9.05 14.11 12.60
CA ILE A 30 -9.12 14.95 13.81
C ILE A 30 -9.85 16.27 13.51
N VAL A 31 -9.51 16.91 12.39
CA VAL A 31 -10.20 18.12 11.93
C VAL A 31 -11.68 17.84 11.70
N GLY A 32 -12.02 16.71 11.08
CA GLY A 32 -13.39 16.26 10.87
C GLY A 32 -14.16 16.11 12.17
N VAL A 33 -13.62 15.37 13.15
CA VAL A 33 -14.21 15.23 14.48
C VAL A 33 -14.44 16.60 15.13
N THR A 34 -13.46 17.50 15.05
CA THR A 34 -13.57 18.84 15.65
C THR A 34 -14.71 19.64 15.01
N ILE A 35 -14.82 19.61 13.68
CA ILE A 35 -15.91 20.23 12.92
C ILE A 35 -17.26 19.64 13.34
N SER A 36 -17.35 18.32 13.45
CA SER A 36 -18.58 17.62 13.87
C SER A 36 -19.00 18.03 15.28
N ILE A 37 -18.07 18.06 16.24
CA ILE A 37 -18.34 18.52 17.61
C ILE A 37 -18.86 19.97 17.59
N TYR A 38 -18.21 20.86 16.83
CA TYR A 38 -18.63 22.25 16.72
C TYR A 38 -20.06 22.38 16.16
N ILE A 39 -20.37 21.68 15.07
CA ILE A 39 -21.71 21.67 14.44
C ILE A 39 -22.77 21.14 15.39
N LEU A 40 -22.44 20.10 16.17
CA LEU A 40 -23.37 19.47 17.11
C LEU A 40 -23.62 20.34 18.35
N LYS A 41 -22.60 21.08 18.82
CA LYS A 41 -22.68 21.95 20.01
C LYS A 41 -23.24 23.33 19.71
N THR A 42 -23.13 23.82 18.48
CA THR A 42 -23.64 25.14 18.08
C THR A 42 -25.17 25.09 17.94
N SER A 43 -25.87 26.05 18.54
CA SER A 43 -27.31 26.20 18.39
C SER A 43 -27.65 26.75 17.01
N TRP A 44 -28.37 25.96 16.21
CA TRP A 44 -28.82 26.35 14.87
C TRP A 44 -30.13 27.13 14.93
N THR A 45 -30.18 28.29 14.28
CA THR A 45 -31.34 29.20 14.29
C THR A 45 -32.56 28.65 13.53
N TYR A 46 -32.36 27.75 12.56
CA TYR A 46 -33.43 27.20 11.71
C TYR A 46 -33.44 25.65 11.75
N GLN A 47 -34.02 25.05 12.80
CA GLN A 47 -34.07 23.59 12.95
C GLN A 47 -35.32 22.91 12.34
N ASN A 48 -36.29 23.69 11.84
CA ASN A 48 -37.56 23.16 11.35
C ASN A 48 -37.56 22.62 9.91
N PRO A 49 -36.83 23.19 8.93
CA PRO A 49 -36.87 22.67 7.57
C PRO A 49 -36.06 21.38 7.46
N GLN A 50 -36.67 20.32 6.90
CA GLN A 50 -36.00 19.03 6.65
C GLN A 50 -34.71 19.18 5.83
N TRP A 51 -34.66 20.14 4.90
CA TRP A 51 -33.45 20.41 4.10
C TRP A 51 -32.27 20.93 4.95
N VAL A 52 -32.53 21.66 6.04
CA VAL A 52 -31.46 22.15 6.94
C VAL A 52 -30.89 20.99 7.76
N ILE A 53 -31.72 20.04 8.16
CA ILE A 53 -31.30 18.83 8.88
C ILE A 53 -30.40 17.98 7.96
N LEU A 54 -30.84 17.72 6.73
CA LEU A 54 -30.03 16.99 5.74
C LEU A 54 -28.70 17.69 5.44
N LEU A 55 -28.71 19.02 5.31
CA LEU A 55 -27.49 19.79 5.09
C LEU A 55 -26.53 19.70 6.27
N ARG A 56 -27.05 19.80 7.51
CA ARG A 56 -26.27 19.63 8.74
C ARG A 56 -25.62 18.24 8.80
N ASP A 57 -26.41 17.19 8.59
CA ASP A 57 -25.91 15.82 8.69
C ASP A 57 -24.90 15.52 7.56
N GLY A 58 -25.17 16.01 6.35
CA GLY A 58 -24.21 15.96 5.25
C GLY A 58 -22.89 16.66 5.58
N TRP A 59 -22.95 17.83 6.22
CA TRP A 59 -21.77 18.60 6.61
C TRP A 59 -20.97 17.91 7.73
N VAL A 60 -21.64 17.16 8.60
CA VAL A 60 -20.99 16.32 9.62
C VAL A 60 -20.28 15.13 8.99
N VAL A 61 -20.89 14.46 8.01
CA VAL A 61 -20.33 13.26 7.36
C VAL A 61 -19.22 13.59 6.36
N PHE A 62 -19.33 14.72 5.67
CA PHE A 62 -18.39 15.17 4.63
C PHE A 62 -16.89 15.07 5.01
N PRO A 63 -16.42 15.60 6.16
CA PRO A 63 -15.00 15.55 6.47
C PRO A 63 -14.47 14.12 6.70
N TYR A 64 -15.29 13.18 7.15
CA TYR A 64 -14.91 11.76 7.27
C TYR A 64 -14.77 11.09 5.90
N VAL A 65 -15.65 11.43 4.95
CA VAL A 65 -15.52 10.96 3.56
C VAL A 65 -14.26 11.54 2.94
N CYS A 66 -13.98 12.81 3.17
CA CYS A 66 -12.74 13.44 2.71
C CYS A 66 -11.49 12.80 3.32
N SER A 67 -11.48 12.48 4.62
CA SER A 67 -10.32 11.82 5.25
C SER A 67 -10.04 10.45 4.63
N LEU A 68 -11.08 9.67 4.33
CA LEU A 68 -10.95 8.40 3.64
C LEU A 68 -10.45 8.59 2.21
N PHE A 69 -10.95 9.59 1.50
CA PHE A 69 -10.54 9.87 0.12
C PHE A 69 -9.07 10.31 0.02
N VAL A 70 -8.61 11.15 0.94
CA VAL A 70 -7.19 11.57 1.02
C VAL A 70 -6.26 10.38 1.21
N LEU A 71 -6.71 9.35 1.92
CA LEU A 71 -5.95 8.12 2.14
C LEU A 71 -5.98 7.21 0.90
N LEU A 72 -7.18 6.94 0.36
CA LEU A 72 -7.34 5.95 -0.72
C LEU A 72 -6.94 6.46 -2.11
N ALA A 73 -7.26 7.70 -2.46
CA ALA A 73 -7.04 8.23 -3.81
C ALA A 73 -5.57 8.14 -4.29
N PRO A 74 -4.55 8.48 -3.49
CA PRO A 74 -3.15 8.30 -3.87
C PRO A 74 -2.64 6.88 -3.69
N ALA A 75 -3.28 6.04 -2.87
CA ALA A 75 -2.83 4.68 -2.61
C ALA A 75 -3.15 3.70 -3.75
N VAL A 76 -4.29 3.88 -4.42
CA VAL A 76 -4.68 3.07 -5.58
C VAL A 76 -3.65 3.11 -6.72
N PRO A 77 -3.23 4.28 -7.25
CA PRO A 77 -2.26 4.30 -8.34
C PRO A 77 -0.87 3.78 -7.92
N VAL A 78 -0.49 3.95 -6.65
CA VAL A 78 0.74 3.36 -6.11
C VAL A 78 0.64 1.84 -6.10
N HIS A 79 -0.51 1.30 -5.68
CA HIS A 79 -0.77 -0.13 -5.70
C HIS A 79 -0.69 -0.73 -7.11
N GLU A 80 -1.34 -0.09 -8.08
CA GLU A 80 -1.29 -0.52 -9.48
C GLU A 80 0.13 -0.49 -10.03
N ALA A 81 0.89 0.58 -9.76
CA ALA A 81 2.27 0.70 -10.20
C ALA A 81 3.18 -0.39 -9.60
N LEU A 82 3.00 -0.72 -8.31
CA LEU A 82 3.73 -1.79 -7.64
C LEU A 82 3.32 -3.18 -8.14
N GLN A 83 2.04 -3.40 -8.46
CA GLN A 83 1.59 -4.65 -9.07
C GLN A 83 2.21 -4.86 -10.45
N ILE A 84 2.18 -3.83 -11.31
CA ILE A 84 2.77 -3.91 -12.65
C ILE A 84 4.28 -4.19 -12.54
N TYR A 85 4.96 -3.51 -11.62
CA TYR A 85 6.38 -3.75 -11.35
C TYR A 85 6.64 -5.18 -10.88
N LYS A 86 5.86 -5.68 -9.91
CA LYS A 86 5.98 -7.04 -9.36
C LYS A 86 5.79 -8.10 -10.44
N THR A 87 4.75 -7.96 -11.26
CA THR A 87 4.49 -8.89 -12.38
C THR A 87 5.62 -8.86 -13.41
N LYS A 88 6.13 -7.67 -13.77
CA LYS A 88 7.24 -7.55 -14.72
C LYS A 88 8.52 -8.22 -14.21
N GLN A 89 8.84 -8.03 -12.93
CA GLN A 89 10.00 -8.66 -12.31
C GLN A 89 9.84 -10.18 -12.18
N ASP A 90 8.63 -10.66 -11.87
CA ASP A 90 8.37 -12.11 -11.76
C ASP A 90 8.56 -12.81 -13.10
N VAL A 91 8.04 -12.23 -14.19
CA VAL A 91 8.24 -12.75 -15.55
C VAL A 91 9.71 -12.76 -15.94
N GLN A 92 10.48 -11.73 -15.55
CA GLN A 92 11.92 -11.69 -15.83
C GLN A 92 12.65 -12.82 -15.09
N LEU A 93 12.40 -12.99 -13.79
CA LEU A 93 13.01 -14.05 -12.98
C LEU A 93 12.61 -15.44 -13.46
N GLU A 94 11.35 -15.63 -13.89
CA GLU A 94 10.87 -16.89 -14.45
C GLU A 94 11.59 -17.26 -15.75
N ASN A 95 11.83 -16.28 -16.64
CA ASN A 95 12.58 -16.50 -17.87
C ASN A 95 14.04 -16.87 -17.59
N GLU A 96 14.69 -16.20 -16.63
CA GLU A 96 16.07 -16.51 -16.21
C GLU A 96 16.16 -17.92 -15.59
N LEU A 97 15.24 -18.28 -14.70
CA LEU A 97 15.14 -19.63 -14.12
C LEU A 97 14.93 -20.71 -15.19
N THR A 98 14.07 -20.45 -16.17
CA THR A 98 13.82 -21.39 -17.28
C THR A 98 15.06 -21.55 -18.15
N ALA A 99 15.80 -20.48 -18.41
CA ALA A 99 17.06 -20.52 -19.16
C ALA A 99 18.14 -21.34 -18.41
N ILE A 100 18.27 -21.15 -17.09
CA ILE A 100 19.20 -21.92 -16.26
C ILE A 100 18.81 -23.40 -16.23
N ARG A 101 17.52 -23.70 -16.06
CA ARG A 101 17.01 -25.08 -16.10
C ARG A 101 17.38 -25.79 -17.40
N LYS A 102 17.21 -25.10 -18.53
CA LYS A 102 17.58 -25.62 -19.86
C LYS A 102 19.09 -25.90 -19.98
N LYS A 103 19.95 -25.03 -19.45
CA LYS A 103 21.41 -25.25 -19.39
C LYS A 103 21.81 -26.42 -18.48
N LEU A 104 21.03 -26.67 -17.42
CA LEU A 104 21.27 -27.78 -16.50
C LEU A 104 20.92 -29.14 -17.12
N GLU A 105 19.83 -29.17 -17.90
CA GLU A 105 19.34 -30.35 -18.63
C GLU A 105 20.24 -30.72 -19.81
N ASP A 106 20.98 -29.76 -20.38
CA ASP A 106 22.01 -30.04 -21.37
C ASP A 106 23.11 -30.94 -20.77
N GLN A 107 23.30 -32.12 -21.39
CA GLN A 107 24.23 -33.15 -20.92
C GLN A 107 25.70 -32.80 -21.20
N THR A 108 25.93 -31.75 -21.98
CA THR A 108 27.26 -31.31 -22.43
C THR A 108 27.98 -30.43 -21.39
N THR A 109 27.27 -30.00 -20.34
CA THR A 109 27.76 -29.06 -19.33
C THR A 109 28.69 -29.73 -18.32
N ALA A 110 29.89 -29.16 -18.09
CA ALA A 110 30.88 -29.69 -17.16
C ALA A 110 30.36 -29.72 -15.71
N SER A 111 30.93 -30.58 -14.86
CA SER A 111 30.49 -30.76 -13.47
C SER A 111 30.65 -29.50 -12.60
N VAL A 112 31.65 -28.67 -12.89
CA VAL A 112 31.89 -27.38 -12.22
C VAL A 112 30.82 -26.37 -12.62
N ASP A 113 30.55 -26.22 -13.91
CA ASP A 113 29.50 -25.34 -14.44
C ASP A 113 28.10 -25.73 -13.92
N ARG A 114 27.85 -27.03 -13.73
CA ARG A 114 26.59 -27.52 -13.13
C ARG A 114 26.40 -27.10 -11.69
N ARG A 115 27.47 -26.96 -10.91
CA ARG A 115 27.37 -26.49 -9.52
C ARG A 115 27.07 -24.99 -9.49
N GLU A 116 27.78 -24.22 -10.29
CA GLU A 116 27.57 -22.77 -10.41
C GLU A 116 26.14 -22.44 -10.87
N LEU A 117 25.62 -23.16 -11.88
CA LEU A 117 24.24 -23.01 -12.35
C LEU A 117 23.19 -23.36 -11.27
N ARG A 118 23.49 -24.30 -10.36
CA ARG A 118 22.59 -24.62 -9.23
C ARG A 118 22.59 -23.52 -8.19
N ASP A 119 23.77 -22.99 -7.87
CA ASP A 119 23.89 -21.89 -6.91
C ASP A 119 23.17 -20.64 -7.45
N GLU A 120 23.28 -20.35 -8.76
CA GLU A 120 22.56 -19.27 -9.43
C GLU A 120 21.03 -19.51 -9.45
N HIS A 121 20.60 -20.74 -9.72
CA HIS A 121 19.18 -21.12 -9.65
C HIS A 121 18.59 -20.86 -8.25
N ASP A 122 19.29 -21.30 -7.20
CA ASP A 122 18.85 -21.11 -5.81
C ASP A 122 18.83 -19.63 -5.42
N PHE A 123 19.82 -18.85 -5.87
CA PHE A 123 19.85 -17.40 -5.69
C PHE A 123 18.62 -16.72 -6.32
N LEU A 124 18.31 -17.02 -7.58
CA LEU A 124 17.14 -16.45 -8.26
C LEU A 124 15.82 -16.91 -7.64
N GLN A 125 15.74 -18.16 -7.19
CA GLN A 125 14.57 -18.68 -6.50
C GLN A 125 14.32 -17.95 -5.17
N ASN A 126 15.37 -17.66 -4.41
CA ASN A 126 15.24 -16.86 -3.18
C ASN A 126 14.83 -15.42 -3.49
N ARG A 127 15.41 -14.81 -4.51
CA ARG A 127 15.05 -13.46 -4.97
C ARG A 127 13.58 -13.37 -5.43
N ARG A 128 13.06 -14.43 -6.06
CA ARG A 128 11.64 -14.55 -6.41
C ARG A 128 10.74 -14.69 -5.17
N LYS A 129 11.16 -15.43 -4.14
CA LYS A 129 10.44 -15.48 -2.85
C LYS A 129 10.37 -14.10 -2.21
N ASP A 130 11.46 -13.35 -2.21
CA ASP A 130 11.51 -11.98 -1.68
C ASP A 130 10.56 -11.05 -2.46
N LEU A 131 10.56 -11.16 -3.80
CA LEU A 131 9.61 -10.45 -4.65
C LEU A 131 8.14 -10.80 -4.32
N HIS A 132 7.84 -12.07 -4.06
CA HIS A 132 6.48 -12.48 -3.66
C HIS A 132 6.10 -11.98 -2.26
N ALA A 133 7.06 -11.91 -1.32
CA ALA A 133 6.86 -11.37 0.02
C ALA A 133 6.62 -9.85 0.02
N MET A 134 7.03 -9.14 -1.02
CA MET A 134 6.81 -7.70 -1.16
C MET A 134 5.32 -7.34 -1.18
N ARG A 135 4.94 -6.37 -0.34
CA ARG A 135 3.60 -5.81 -0.25
C ARG A 135 3.38 -4.78 -1.36
N THR A 136 2.23 -4.86 -2.01
CA THR A 136 1.81 -3.95 -3.08
C THR A 136 0.96 -2.78 -2.57
N TRP A 137 0.38 -2.87 -1.37
CA TRP A 137 -0.28 -1.74 -0.74
C TRP A 137 0.71 -0.89 0.05
N PRO A 138 0.66 0.44 -0.02
CA PRO A 138 1.59 1.29 0.72
C PRO A 138 1.34 1.27 2.24
N PHE A 139 0.16 0.82 2.70
CA PHE A 139 -0.21 0.79 4.12
C PHE A 139 0.26 -0.48 4.83
N SER A 140 0.76 -0.33 6.06
CA SER A 140 1.06 -1.46 6.94
C SER A 140 -0.08 -1.74 7.90
N LEU A 141 -0.30 -3.02 8.22
CA LEU A 141 -1.30 -3.46 9.22
C LEU A 141 -1.15 -2.72 10.56
N GLY A 142 0.07 -2.34 10.95
CA GLY A 142 0.32 -1.55 12.16
C GLY A 142 -0.07 -0.08 12.05
N ALA A 143 -0.16 0.44 10.83
CA ALA A 143 -0.54 1.81 10.57
C ALA A 143 -2.07 1.96 10.34
N ASP A 144 -2.74 0.90 9.86
CA ASP A 144 -4.21 0.76 9.92
C ASP A 144 -4.71 0.81 11.38
N ALA A 145 -3.99 0.18 12.31
CA ALA A 145 -4.31 0.22 13.74
C ALA A 145 -4.19 1.63 14.34
N LYS A 146 -3.21 2.44 13.89
CA LYS A 146 -3.07 3.84 14.32
C LYS A 146 -4.23 4.71 13.83
N TYR A 147 -4.65 4.55 12.57
CA TYR A 147 -5.82 5.26 12.04
C TYR A 147 -7.11 4.86 12.78
N LEU A 148 -7.30 3.57 13.05
CA LEU A 148 -8.46 3.08 13.81
C LEU A 148 -8.47 3.54 15.27
N SER A 149 -7.30 3.73 15.90
CA SER A 149 -7.22 4.20 17.28
C SER A 149 -7.81 5.61 17.48
N VAL A 150 -7.79 6.45 16.43
CA VAL A 150 -8.40 7.79 16.47
C VAL A 150 -9.91 7.72 16.70
N PHE A 151 -10.58 6.66 16.22
CA PHE A 151 -12.01 6.46 16.46
C PHE A 151 -12.33 6.01 17.90
N THR A 152 -11.35 5.47 18.64
CA THR A 152 -11.57 4.97 20.02
C THR A 152 -11.30 6.01 21.11
N VAL A 153 -10.61 7.10 20.77
CA VAL A 153 -10.22 8.15 21.73
C VAL A 153 -11.22 9.33 21.74
N THR A 154 -12.15 9.37 20.79
CA THR A 154 -13.24 10.36 20.69
C THR A 154 -14.57 9.75 21.06
#